data_AF-A0AAD6V2Q4-F1
#
_entry.id   AF-A0AAD6V2Q4-F1
#
_cell.length_a   1.000
_cell.length_b   1.000
_cell.length_c   1.000
_cell.angle_alpha   90.00
_cell.angle_beta   90.00
_cell.angle_gamma   90.00
#
_symmetry.space_group_name_H-M   'P 1'
#
loop_
_entity.id
_entity.type
_entity.pdbx_description
1 polymer ?
#
loop_
_entity_poly.entity_id
_entity_poly.type
_entity_poly.pdbx_seq_one_letter_code
_entity_poly.pdbx_strand_id
1 'polypeptide(L)' 'LAPNDYIFPAVGANGVVQVGEHVSHDDMQKWIDEFATGAQLPRRNGNFTKHCLRRGGAQYTHGGFGRKVCQVDGFIQ' A
#
# COMPACT_ATOMS: atom_id res chain seq x y z
N LEU A 1 -2.69 23.71 0.62
CA LEU A 1 -3.18 22.98 1.80
C LEU A 1 -3.36 24.01 2.90
N ALA A 2 -4.59 24.19 3.37
CA ALA A 2 -4.81 24.86 4.64
C ALA A 2 -4.08 24.09 5.76
N PRO A 3 -3.79 24.72 6.91
CA PRO A 3 -3.02 24.09 7.98
C PRO A 3 -3.58 22.75 8.49
N ASN A 4 -4.87 22.49 8.26
CA ASN A 4 -5.59 21.30 8.72
C ASN A 4 -5.95 20.32 7.59
N ASP A 5 -5.47 20.57 6.37
CA ASP A 5 -5.75 19.72 5.23
C ASP A 5 -4.80 18.52 5.21
N TYR A 6 -5.33 17.34 4.88
CA TYR A 6 -4.50 16.15 4.74
C TYR A 6 -3.74 16.19 3.41
N ILE A 7 -2.46 15.77 3.44
CA ILE A 7 -1.64 15.60 2.23
C ILE A 7 -2.22 14.49 1.32
N PHE A 8 -2.82 13.47 1.93
CA PHE A 8 -3.54 12.38 1.27
C PHE A 8 -5.02 12.40 1.66
N PRO A 9 -5.80 13.25 0.98
CA PRO A 9 -7.23 13.36 1.23
C PRO A 9 -7.99 12.12 0.72
N ALA A 10 -9.13 11.83 1.34
CA ALA A 10 -10.04 10.79 0.86
C ALA A 10 -10.55 11.13 -0.54
N VAL A 11 -10.61 10.13 -1.42
CA VAL A 11 -11.20 10.29 -2.76
C VAL A 11 -12.54 9.57 -2.75
N GLY A 12 -13.63 10.34 -2.84
CA GLY A 12 -14.97 9.78 -2.91
C GLY A 12 -15.15 8.94 -4.18
N ALA A 13 -16.16 8.06 -4.17
CA ALA A 13 -16.45 7.14 -5.29
C ALA A 13 -16.67 7.86 -6.64
N ASN A 14 -17.01 9.14 -6.61
CA ASN A 14 -17.22 9.99 -7.80
C ASN A 14 -15.93 10.70 -8.26
N GLY A 15 -14.77 10.36 -7.70
CA GLY A 15 -13.49 11.04 -7.98
C GLY A 15 -13.35 12.41 -7.32
N VAL A 16 -14.29 12.80 -6.45
CA VAL A 16 -14.24 14.07 -5.72
C VAL A 16 -13.30 13.92 -4.53
N VAL A 17 -12.30 14.80 -4.46
CA VAL A 17 -11.32 14.84 -3.38
C VAL A 17 -11.90 15.54 -2.16
N GLN A 18 -11.97 14.84 -1.03
CA GLN A 18 -12.42 15.37 0.26
C GLN A 18 -11.22 15.78 1.10
N VAL A 19 -10.86 17.06 1.05
CA VAL A 19 -9.61 17.59 1.63
C VAL A 19 -9.57 17.52 3.17
N GLY A 20 -10.73 17.54 3.82
CA GLY A 20 -10.86 17.47 5.28
C GLY A 20 -10.88 16.06 5.88
N GLU A 21 -10.88 15.02 5.05
CA GLU A 21 -10.92 13.62 5.49
C GLU A 21 -9.67 12.89 5.02
N HIS A 22 -9.07 12.08 5.90
CA HIS A 22 -7.91 11.29 5.54
C HIS A 22 -8.34 10.06 4.74
N VAL A 23 -7.51 9.60 3.82
CA VAL A 23 -7.76 8.33 3.12
C VAL A 23 -7.85 7.17 4.11
N SER A 24 -8.88 6.33 3.98
CA SER A 24 -9.05 5.18 4.88
C SER A 24 -7.91 4.17 4.72
N HIS A 25 -7.64 3.43 5.81
CA HIS A 25 -6.71 2.32 5.79
C HIS A 25 -7.10 1.27 4.73
N ASP A 26 -8.40 1.00 4.60
CA ASP A 26 -8.95 -0.01 3.70
C ASP A 26 -8.92 0.43 2.23
N ASP A 27 -9.19 1.70 1.96
CA ASP A 27 -9.11 2.27 0.60
C ASP A 27 -7.69 2.16 0.04
N MET A 28 -6.68 2.46 0.87
CA MET A 28 -5.28 2.26 0.49
C MET A 28 -4.95 0.79 0.19
N GLN A 29 -5.51 -0.17 0.93
CA GLN A 29 -5.29 -1.59 0.67
C GLN A 29 -5.96 -2.01 -0.65
N LYS A 30 -7.17 -1.54 -0.90
CA LYS A 30 -7.89 -1.76 -2.16
C LYS A 30 -7.12 -1.23 -3.37
N TRP A 31 -6.58 -0.01 -3.28
CA TRP A 31 -5.77 0.56 -4.37
C TRP A 31 -4.49 -0.23 -4.63
N ILE A 32 -3.83 -0.74 -3.58
CA ILE A 32 -2.65 -1.60 -3.73
C ILE A 32 -3.02 -2.90 -4.45
N ASP A 33 -4.16 -3.51 -4.09
CA ASP A 33 -4.62 -4.74 -4.72
C ASP A 33 -5.03 -4.53 -6.19
N GLU A 34 -5.71 -3.42 -6.50
CA GLU A 34 -6.04 -3.01 -7.88
C GLU A 34 -4.77 -2.78 -8.70
N PHE A 35 -3.81 -2.02 -8.17
CA PHE A 35 -2.54 -1.76 -8.84
C PHE A 35 -1.75 -3.04 -9.08
N ALA A 36 -1.65 -3.92 -8.07
CA ALA A 36 -0.97 -5.20 -8.22
C ALA A 36 -1.65 -6.12 -9.25
N THR A 37 -2.98 -6.05 -9.36
CA THR A 37 -3.74 -6.78 -10.39
C THR A 37 -3.42 -6.22 -11.78
N GLY A 38 -3.50 -4.89 -11.95
CA GLY A 38 -3.24 -4.23 -13.23
C GLY A 38 -1.80 -4.41 -13.70
N ALA A 39 -0.84 -4.43 -12.79
CA ALA A 39 0.57 -4.68 -13.07
C ALA A 39 0.92 -6.18 -13.16
N GLN A 40 -0.07 -7.08 -13.01
CA GLN A 40 0.09 -8.54 -13.07
C GLN A 40 1.20 -9.06 -12.15
N LEU A 41 1.35 -8.46 -10.97
CA LEU A 41 2.41 -8.82 -10.04
C LEU A 41 2.16 -10.22 -9.47
N PRO A 42 3.19 -11.08 -9.42
CA PRO A 42 3.03 -12.44 -8.91
C PRO A 42 2.74 -12.42 -7.41
N ARG A 43 1.52 -12.84 -7.04
CA ARG A 43 1.06 -12.97 -5.65
C ARG A 43 1.53 -14.27 -4.99
N ARG A 44 2.81 -14.61 -5.16
CA ARG A 44 3.38 -15.91 -4.77
C ARG A 44 3.10 -16.30 -3.31
N ASN A 45 2.99 -15.31 -2.43
CA ASN A 45 2.78 -15.49 -0.99
C ASN A 45 1.57 -14.69 -0.45
N GLY A 46 0.57 -14.37 -1.28
CA GLY A 46 -0.60 -13.58 -0.89
C GLY A 46 -0.62 -12.15 -1.45
N ASN A 47 -1.55 -11.33 -0.94
CA ASN A 47 -1.75 -9.95 -1.39
C ASN A 47 -0.63 -9.02 -0.89
N PHE A 48 -0.36 -7.97 -1.66
CA PHE A 48 0.58 -6.93 -1.27
C PHE A 48 -0.08 -6.05 -0.21
N THR A 49 0.55 -5.92 0.96
CA THR A 49 0.08 -5.02 2.01
C THR A 49 0.95 -3.77 2.08
N LYS A 50 0.47 -2.73 2.76
CA LYS A 50 1.27 -1.53 3.05
C LYS A 50 2.62 -1.85 3.71
N HIS A 51 2.65 -2.90 4.53
CA HIS A 51 3.88 -3.39 5.17
C HIS A 51 4.87 -4.01 4.18
N CYS A 52 4.41 -4.60 3.07
CA CYS A 52 5.28 -5.06 1.99
C CYS A 52 6.04 -3.89 1.33
N LEU A 53 5.39 -2.73 1.12
CA LEU A 53 6.04 -1.56 0.54
C LEU A 53 7.10 -0.97 1.47
N ARG A 54 6.82 -0.92 2.79
CA ARG A 54 7.81 -0.50 3.79
C ARG A 54 9.04 -1.42 3.83
N ARG A 55 8.82 -2.75 3.82
CA ARG A 55 9.91 -3.75 3.80
C ARG A 55 10.68 -3.71 2.47
N GLY A 56 9.99 -3.62 1.35
CA GLY A 56 10.60 -3.56 0.02
C GLY A 56 11.46 -2.31 -0.19
N GLY A 57 10.98 -1.14 0.25
CA GLY A 57 11.76 0.10 0.21
C GLY A 57 13.05 0.03 1.02
N ALA A 58 13.01 -0.60 2.21
CA ALA A 58 14.20 -0.84 3.02
C ALA A 58 15.18 -1.84 2.38
N GLN A 59 14.69 -2.81 1.60
CA GLN A 59 15.54 -3.76 0.88
C GLN A 59 16.24 -3.11 -0.33
N TYR A 60 15.54 -2.20 -1.03
CA TYR A 60 16.10 -1.49 -2.18
C TYR A 60 17.33 -0.66 -1.81
N THR A 61 17.33 -0.06 -0.62
CA THR A 61 18.48 0.74 -0.13
C THR A 61 19.66 -0.11 0.37
N HIS A 62 19.45 -1.39 0.70
CA HIS A 62 20.48 -2.27 1.25
C HIS A 62 21.07 -3.27 0.23
N GLY A 63 20.89 -3.06 -1.08
CA GLY A 63 21.60 -3.78 -2.13
C GLY A 63 21.35 -5.29 -2.23
N GLY A 64 20.39 -5.83 -1.48
CA GLY A 64 20.08 -7.25 -1.43
C GLY A 64 18.91 -7.63 -2.33
N PHE A 65 19.12 -7.62 -3.65
CA PHE A 65 18.14 -8.14 -4.62
C PHE A 65 18.06 -9.67 -4.48
N GLY A 66 17.24 -10.18 -3.54
CA GLY A 66 17.20 -11.64 -3.39
C GLY A 66 16.30 -12.31 -2.36
N ARG A 67 15.66 -11.65 -1.37
CA ARG A 67 14.85 -12.41 -0.40
C ARG A 67 13.49 -11.79 -0.07
N LYS A 68 12.47 -12.40 -0.70
CA LYS A 68 11.05 -12.48 -0.30
C LYS A 68 10.37 -11.14 -0.05
N VAL A 69 9.98 -10.48 -1.13
CA VAL A 69 8.86 -9.52 -1.13
C VAL A 69 7.61 -10.28 -0.67
N CYS A 70 7.06 -9.83 0.46
CA CYS A 70 5.92 -10.42 1.16
C CYS A 70 6.16 -11.87 1.66
N GLN A 71 6.91 -12.04 2.75
CA GLN A 71 6.55 -13.09 3.70
C GLN A 71 5.31 -12.54 4.40
N VAL A 72 4.12 -13.10 4.09
CA VAL A 72 2.96 -13.00 4.98
C VAL A 72 3.48 -13.29 6.37
N ASP A 73 3.32 -12.33 7.28
CA ASP A 73 3.70 -12.54 8.67
C ASP A 73 3.04 -13.85 9.07
N GLY A 74 3.90 -14.83 9.37
CA GLY A 74 3.46 -16.08 9.93
C GLY A 74 2.62 -15.71 11.13
N PHE A 75 1.34 -16.07 11.03
CA PHE A 75 0.47 -16.23 12.14
C PHE A 75 1.23 -17.07 13.18
N ILE A 76 1.77 -16.42 14.21
CA ILE A 76 2.12 -17.10 15.44
C ILE A 76 0.80 -17.26 16.19
N GLN A 77 0.19 -18.44 16.08
CA GLN A 77 -0.44 -19.08 17.23
C GLN A 77 0.64 -19.90 17.91
#